data_AF-A0A3B0A4U1-F1
#
_entry.id   AF-A0A3B0A4U1-F1
#
_cell.length_a   1.000
_cell.length_b   1.000
_cell.length_c   1.000
_cell.angle_alpha   90.00
_cell.angle_beta   90.00
_cell.angle_gamma   90.00
#
_symmetry.space_group_name_H-M   'P 1'
#
loop_
_entity.id
_entity.type
_entity.pdbx_description
1 polymer ?
#
loop_
_entity_poly.entity_id
_entity_poly.type
_entity_poly.pdbx_seq_one_letter_code
_entity_poly.pdbx_strand_id
1 'polypeptide(L)'
;MPVQLDVTPERLVVRLTGLDRLWALSAGVTVPTAAVTGVRPVSRAEASARASGWRLPGAYWPGALQVGTYVSRPNGRSFWCVHRGDPVLLVELDGQAYDRLVLEVDEPAEASRAIARARFR
;
A
#
# COMPACT_ATOMS: atom_id res chain seq x y z
N MET A 1 8.88 -3.11 -11.52
CA MET A 1 7.81 -2.99 -10.52
C MET A 1 8.22 -3.59 -9.20
N PRO A 2 7.88 -2.94 -8.09
CA PRO A 2 7.97 -3.55 -6.77
C PRO A 2 6.67 -4.27 -6.35
N VAL A 3 5.51 -3.90 -6.90
CA VAL A 3 4.20 -4.47 -6.51
C VAL A 3 3.37 -4.88 -7.73
N GLN A 4 2.77 -6.06 -7.66
CA GLN A 4 1.70 -6.51 -8.55
C GLN A 4 0.38 -6.55 -7.79
N LEU A 5 -0.65 -5.94 -8.37
CA LEU A 5 -2.02 -5.96 -7.84
C LEU A 5 -2.85 -7.00 -8.56
N ASP A 6 -3.55 -7.82 -7.80
CA ASP A 6 -4.60 -8.70 -8.30
C ASP A 6 -5.92 -8.29 -7.63
N VAL A 7 -6.83 -7.75 -8.45
CA VAL A 7 -8.08 -7.16 -8.00
C VAL A 7 -9.23 -8.04 -8.43
N THR A 8 -9.90 -8.64 -7.46
CA THR A 8 -11.13 -9.41 -7.67
C THR A 8 -12.31 -8.74 -6.95
N PRO A 9 -13.57 -9.10 -7.27
CA PRO A 9 -14.73 -8.59 -6.53
C PRO A 9 -14.69 -8.93 -5.03
N GLU A 10 -14.03 -10.04 -4.67
CA GLU A 10 -13.97 -10.54 -3.30
C GLU A 10 -12.77 -9.97 -2.53
N ARG A 11 -11.60 -9.91 -3.17
CA ARG A 11 -10.31 -9.62 -2.54
C ARG A 11 -9.40 -8.77 -3.42
N LEU A 12 -8.68 -7.87 -2.75
CA LEU A 12 -7.53 -7.15 -3.25
C LEU A 12 -6.27 -7.84 -2.72
N VAL A 13 -5.45 -8.37 -3.63
CA VAL A 13 -4.19 -9.03 -3.30
C VAL A 13 -3.04 -8.16 -3.80
N VAL A 14 -2.19 -7.76 -2.87
CA VAL A 14 -0.98 -6.98 -3.09
C VAL A 14 0.21 -7.93 -3.01
N ARG A 15 0.88 -8.20 -4.13
CA ARG A 15 2.04 -9.10 -4.19
C ARG A 15 3.31 -8.29 -4.40
N LEU A 16 4.32 -8.54 -3.57
CA LEU A 16 5.66 -8.01 -3.80
C LEU A 16 6.32 -8.75 -4.96
N THR A 17 6.98 -8.02 -5.86
CA THR A 17 7.67 -8.56 -7.04
C THR A 17 9.15 -8.16 -7.01
N GLY A 18 10.04 -8.97 -7.61
CA GLY A 18 11.48 -8.68 -7.70
C GLY A 18 12.36 -9.31 -6.61
N LEU A 19 13.53 -8.70 -6.35
CA LEU A 19 14.51 -9.14 -5.33
C LEU A 19 13.93 -9.09 -3.89
N ASP A 20 12.87 -8.31 -3.69
CA ASP A 20 12.12 -8.23 -2.42
C ASP A 20 11.40 -9.53 -2.06
N ARG A 21 11.22 -10.44 -3.03
CA ARG A 21 10.62 -11.77 -2.81
C ARG A 21 11.51 -12.70 -1.97
N LEU A 22 12.80 -12.41 -1.88
CA LEU A 22 13.75 -13.10 -0.99
C LEU A 22 13.54 -12.76 0.49
N TRP A 23 12.69 -11.78 0.80
CA TRP A 23 12.29 -11.44 2.16
C TRP A 23 11.01 -12.22 2.51
N ALA A 24 11.22 -13.48 2.90
CA ALA A 24 10.18 -14.46 3.29
C ALA A 24 9.19 -14.00 4.39
N LEU A 25 9.37 -12.80 4.96
CA LEU A 25 8.54 -12.21 6.02
C LEU A 25 7.41 -11.28 5.50
N SER A 26 7.38 -10.93 4.21
CA SER A 26 6.30 -10.12 3.64
C SER A 26 5.68 -10.83 2.43
N ALA A 27 4.80 -11.80 2.69
CA ALA A 27 4.10 -12.57 1.64
C ALA A 27 3.09 -11.76 0.80
N GLY A 28 3.10 -10.42 0.92
CA GLY A 28 2.07 -9.54 0.38
C GLY A 28 0.95 -9.28 1.39
N VAL A 29 -0.02 -8.47 0.98
CA VAL A 29 -1.20 -8.10 1.78
C VAL A 29 -2.44 -8.53 1.00
N THR A 30 -3.29 -9.33 1.64
CA THR A 30 -4.62 -9.68 1.09
C THR A 30 -5.68 -9.06 1.97
N VAL A 31 -6.57 -8.27 1.37
CA VAL A 31 -7.71 -7.67 2.06
C VAL A 31 -8.98 -7.89 1.26
N PRO A 32 -10.15 -7.99 1.91
CA PRO A 32 -11.43 -8.00 1.21
C PRO A 32 -11.60 -6.71 0.41
N THR A 33 -12.05 -6.80 -0.84
CA THR A 33 -12.30 -5.60 -1.65
C THR A 33 -13.32 -4.70 -0.97
N ALA A 34 -14.34 -5.28 -0.31
CA ALA A 34 -15.36 -4.58 0.47
C ALA A 34 -14.79 -3.67 1.59
N ALA A 35 -13.62 -4.00 2.13
CA ALA A 35 -12.95 -3.22 3.16
C ALA A 35 -12.29 -1.95 2.61
N VAL A 36 -12.12 -1.83 1.28
CA VAL A 36 -11.61 -0.62 0.65
C VAL A 36 -12.65 0.49 0.77
N THR A 37 -12.29 1.56 1.46
CA THR A 37 -13.13 2.76 1.65
C THR A 37 -12.74 3.87 0.70
N GLY A 38 -11.49 3.88 0.24
CA GLY A 38 -10.98 4.89 -0.70
C GLY A 38 -9.78 4.36 -1.46
N VAL A 39 -9.63 4.80 -2.71
CA VAL A 39 -8.44 4.52 -3.52
C VAL A 39 -8.13 5.73 -4.39
N ARG A 40 -6.87 6.19 -4.37
CA ARG A 40 -6.44 7.33 -5.18
C ARG A 40 -4.92 7.35 -5.40
N PRO A 41 -4.46 7.80 -6.58
CA PRO A 41 -3.08 8.19 -6.79
C PRO A 41 -2.76 9.45 -5.99
N VAL A 42 -1.60 9.47 -5.34
CA VAL A 42 -1.14 10.59 -4.52
C VAL A 42 0.35 10.80 -4.73
N SER A 43 0.84 12.02 -4.47
CA SER A 43 2.28 12.19 -4.42
C SER A 43 2.87 11.43 -3.23
N ARG A 44 4.11 10.98 -3.36
CA ARG A 44 4.82 10.35 -2.24
C ARG A 44 4.91 11.27 -1.02
N ALA A 45 5.09 12.57 -1.25
CA ALA A 45 5.10 13.58 -0.19
C ALA A 45 3.75 13.62 0.55
N GLU A 46 2.64 13.60 -0.19
CA GLU A 46 1.30 13.58 0.41
C GLU A 46 1.03 12.28 1.16
N ALA A 47 1.40 11.11 0.60
CA ALA A 47 1.30 9.84 1.30
C ALA A 47 2.08 9.87 2.63
N SER A 48 3.28 10.46 2.60
CA SER A 48 4.15 10.56 3.79
C SER A 48 3.57 11.51 4.83
N ALA A 49 2.96 12.62 4.39
CA ALA A 49 2.25 13.54 5.27
C ALA A 49 1.04 12.86 5.93
N ARG A 50 0.30 12.02 5.20
CA ARG A 50 -0.85 11.28 5.75
C ARG A 50 -0.48 10.11 6.66
N ALA A 51 0.71 9.52 6.47
CA ALA A 51 1.25 8.53 7.38
C ALA A 51 2.04 9.13 8.56
N SER A 52 2.13 10.46 8.66
CA SER A 52 2.94 11.13 9.67
C SER A 52 2.37 10.94 11.08
N GLY A 53 2.78 9.87 11.74
CA GLY A 53 2.99 9.85 13.17
C GLY A 53 4.02 8.78 13.51
N TRP A 54 4.25 8.61 14.81
CA TRP A 54 5.46 8.02 15.38
C TRP A 54 6.08 6.92 14.52
N ARG A 55 7.22 7.21 13.89
CA ARG A 55 8.02 6.22 13.17
C ARG A 55 8.44 5.16 14.19
N LEU A 56 7.89 3.95 14.10
CA LEU A 56 8.50 2.82 14.79
C LEU A 56 9.83 2.50 14.08
N PRO A 57 10.96 2.49 14.81
CA PRO A 57 12.22 2.04 14.25
C PRO A 57 12.09 0.53 13.99
N GLY A 58 12.15 0.11 12.73
CA GLY A 58 12.03 -1.32 12.40
C GLY A 58 12.03 -1.66 10.92
N ALA A 59 11.69 -0.72 10.03
CA ALA A 59 11.65 -0.98 8.58
C ALA A 59 12.21 0.19 7.74
N TYR A 60 13.29 0.82 8.20
CA TYR A 60 14.07 1.71 7.36
C TYR A 60 15.23 0.90 6.77
N TRP A 61 15.07 0.44 5.53
CA TRP A 61 16.20 -0.12 4.79
C TRP A 61 17.02 1.02 4.19
N PRO A 62 18.33 1.11 4.48
CA PRO A 62 19.18 2.14 3.92
C PRO A 62 19.26 1.98 2.39
N GLY A 63 18.89 3.02 1.63
CA GLY A 63 19.06 3.04 0.16
C GLY A 63 17.91 3.56 -0.71
N ALA A 64 16.81 4.05 -0.12
CA ALA A 64 15.57 4.51 -0.80
C ALA A 64 14.48 3.44 -0.99
N LEU A 65 14.38 2.48 -0.06
CA LEU A 65 13.32 1.49 0.01
C LEU A 65 12.44 1.74 1.25
N GLN A 66 11.17 2.07 1.04
CA GLN A 66 10.14 2.13 2.09
C GLN A 66 9.22 0.92 1.94
N VAL A 67 9.71 -0.24 2.39
CA VAL A 67 8.92 -1.48 2.45
C VAL A 67 8.77 -1.88 3.92
N GLY A 68 7.54 -1.83 4.43
CA GLY A 68 7.27 -2.19 5.82
C GLY A 68 5.94 -1.72 6.37
N THR A 69 5.69 -2.08 7.63
CA THR A 69 4.53 -1.65 8.40
C THR A 69 4.88 -0.42 9.24
N TYR A 70 4.11 0.65 9.07
CA TYR A 70 4.23 1.91 9.79
C TYR A 70 3.02 2.08 10.70
N VAL A 71 3.24 2.15 12.00
CA VAL A 71 2.17 2.31 12.99
C VAL A 71 2.28 3.67 13.63
N SER A 72 1.21 4.44 13.55
CA SER A 72 1.11 5.79 14.12
C SER A 72 -0.05 5.85 15.10
N ARG A 73 0.18 6.36 16.32
CA ARG A 73 -0.90 6.55 17.31
C ARG A 73 -2.08 7.40 16.78
N PRO A 74 -1.86 8.54 16.09
CA PRO A 74 -2.98 9.31 15.53
C PRO A 74 -3.55 8.73 14.22
N ASN A 75 -2.77 7.98 13.44
CA ASN A 75 -3.13 7.65 12.05
C ASN A 75 -3.31 6.15 11.78
N GLY A 76 -3.19 5.27 12.78
CA GLY A 76 -3.36 3.82 12.62
C GLY A 76 -2.15 3.12 11.99
N ARG A 77 -2.37 1.91 11.48
CA ARG A 77 -1.39 1.05 10.81
C ARG A 77 -1.44 1.28 9.30
N SER A 78 -0.29 1.53 8.70
CA SER A 78 -0.13 1.68 7.25
C SER A 78 0.94 0.75 6.72
N PHE A 79 0.64 0.01 5.66
CA PHE A 79 1.62 -0.79 4.95
C PHE A 79 2.19 0.02 3.80
N TRP A 80 3.50 0.13 3.72
CA TRP A 80 4.20 0.83 2.65
C TRP A 80 4.99 -0.18 1.84
N CYS A 81 4.87 -0.07 0.52
CA CYS A 81 5.77 -0.71 -0.42
C CYS A 81 6.07 0.28 -1.55
N VAL A 82 7.04 1.15 -1.29
CA VAL A 82 7.47 2.20 -2.20
C VAL A 82 8.99 2.18 -2.27
N HIS A 83 9.54 2.16 -3.48
CA HIS A 83 10.95 2.38 -3.74
C HIS A 83 11.19 3.86 -4.02
N ARG A 84 11.14 4.24 -5.31
CA ARG A 84 11.42 5.60 -5.79
C ARG A 84 10.26 6.19 -6.61
N GLY A 85 9.15 5.46 -6.74
CA GLY A 85 7.99 5.88 -7.52
C GLY A 85 7.28 7.08 -6.92
N ASP A 86 6.81 7.95 -7.83
CA ASP A 86 5.93 9.08 -7.58
C ASP A 86 5.19 9.37 -8.90
N PRO A 87 3.84 9.35 -8.94
CA PRO A 87 2.89 9.13 -7.85
C PRO A 87 2.83 7.69 -7.34
N VAL A 88 2.30 7.52 -6.12
CA VAL A 88 2.01 6.22 -5.48
C VAL A 88 0.51 6.02 -5.33
N LEU A 89 0.08 4.77 -5.19
CA LEU A 89 -1.31 4.43 -4.95
C LEU A 89 -1.59 4.36 -3.44
N LEU A 90 -2.49 5.21 -2.96
CA LEU A 90 -3.02 5.13 -1.60
C LEU A 90 -4.36 4.38 -1.61
N VAL A 91 -4.43 3.32 -0.83
CA VAL A 91 -5.65 2.56 -0.55
C VAL A 91 -6.00 2.74 0.91
N GLU A 92 -7.21 3.18 1.20
CA GLU A 92 -7.76 3.30 2.55
C GLU A 92 -8.66 2.10 2.83
N LEU A 93 -8.51 1.52 4.01
CA LEU A 93 -9.13 0.29 4.43
C LEU A 93 -9.85 0.50 5.77
N ASP A 94 -10.93 -0.22 5.99
CA ASP A 94 -11.65 -0.24 7.26
C ASP A 94 -11.77 -1.67 7.83
N GLY A 95 -11.61 -1.79 9.15
CA GLY A 95 -11.69 -3.06 9.87
C GLY A 95 -10.62 -4.10 9.50
N GLN A 96 -9.48 -3.68 8.94
CA GLN A 96 -8.37 -4.57 8.54
C GLN A 96 -7.14 -4.40 9.43
N ALA A 97 -6.16 -5.30 9.28
CA ALA A 97 -4.88 -5.21 9.99
C ALA A 97 -4.08 -3.92 9.67
N TYR A 98 -4.35 -3.33 8.51
CA TYR A 98 -3.84 -2.06 8.05
C TYR A 98 -5.02 -1.15 7.72
N ASP A 99 -4.96 0.10 8.18
CA ASP A 99 -5.90 1.15 7.82
C ASP A 99 -5.58 1.74 6.44
N ARG A 100 -4.31 1.66 6.01
CA ARG A 100 -3.87 2.17 4.71
C ARG A 100 -2.82 1.30 4.05
N LEU A 101 -2.85 1.20 2.73
CA LEU A 101 -1.79 0.65 1.90
C LEU A 101 -1.24 1.76 1.00
N VAL A 102 0.08 1.94 0.99
CA VAL A 102 0.80 2.88 0.13
C VAL A 102 1.70 2.08 -0.79
N LEU A 103 1.34 2.02 -2.06
CA LEU A 103 1.90 1.06 -3.02
C LEU A 103 2.47 1.77 -4.23
N GLU A 104 3.70 1.43 -4.61
CA GLU A 104 4.26 1.82 -5.90
C GLU A 104 3.83 0.81 -6.97
N VAL A 105 3.05 1.29 -7.93
CA VAL A 105 2.53 0.52 -9.08
C VAL A 105 2.86 1.27 -10.36
N ASP A 106 2.99 0.56 -11.48
CA ASP A 106 3.37 1.16 -12.78
C ASP A 106 2.36 2.21 -13.25
N GLU A 107 1.06 1.91 -13.14
CA GLU A 107 -0.01 2.79 -13.58
C GLU A 107 -0.98 3.09 -12.43
N PRO A 108 -0.65 4.03 -11.51
CA PRO A 108 -1.47 4.31 -10.33
C PRO A 108 -2.90 4.72 -10.68
N ALA A 109 -3.08 5.46 -11.77
CA ALA A 109 -4.41 5.89 -12.22
C ALA A 109 -5.26 4.71 -12.71
N GLU A 110 -4.67 3.77 -13.46
CA GLU A 110 -5.38 2.59 -13.94
C GLU A 110 -5.70 1.64 -12.79
N ALA A 111 -4.73 1.37 -11.91
CA ALA A 111 -4.92 0.56 -10.72
C ALA A 111 -6.03 1.12 -9.81
N SER A 112 -6.05 2.43 -9.61
CA SER A 112 -7.11 3.11 -8.84
C SER A 112 -8.49 2.88 -9.47
N ARG A 113 -8.60 2.96 -10.80
CA ARG A 113 -9.87 2.71 -11.51
C ARG A 113 -10.28 1.23 -11.42
N ALA A 114 -9.33 0.30 -11.52
CA ALA A 114 -9.62 -1.13 -11.40
C ALA A 114 -10.18 -1.49 -10.01
N ILE A 115 -9.57 -0.98 -8.95
CA ILE A 115 -10.05 -1.15 -7.56
C ILE A 115 -11.41 -0.49 -7.38
N ALA A 116 -11.56 0.75 -7.86
CA ALA A 116 -12.83 1.46 -7.75
C ALA A 116 -13.98 0.72 -8.45
N ARG A 117 -13.74 0.13 -9.63
CA ARG A 117 -14.73 -0.70 -10.35
C ARG A 117 -15.09 -1.98 -9.62
N ALA A 118 -14.14 -2.61 -8.94
CA ALA A 118 -14.38 -3.83 -8.19
C ALA A 118 -15.16 -3.55 -6.89
N ARG A 119 -15.01 -2.35 -6.31
CA ARG A 119 -15.59 -1.99 -5.00
C ARG A 119 -16.90 -1.20 -5.06
N PHE A 120 -16.99 -0.21 -5.93
CA PHE A 120 -18.10 0.76 -5.97
C PHE A 120 -19.07 0.46 -7.12
N ARG A 121 -19.29 -0.82 -7.40
CA ARG A 121 -20.14 -1.27 -8.48
C ARG A 121 -21.62 -1.04 -8.17
#